data_AF-A0A1E4YJ51-F1
#
_entry.id   AF-A0A1E4YJ51-F1
#
_cell.length_a   1.000
_cell.length_b   1.000
_cell.length_c   1.000
_cell.angle_alpha   90.00
_cell.angle_beta   90.00
_cell.angle_gamma   90.00
#
_symmetry.space_group_name_H-M   'P 1'
#
loop_
_entity.id
_entity.type
_entity.pdbx_description
1 polymer ?
#
loop_
_entity_poly.entity_id
_entity_poly.type
_entity_poly.pdbx_seq_one_letter_code
_entity_poly.pdbx_strand_id
1 'polypeptide(L)'
;MPATCLVTWGSFDDFSQTISIYHSNDLHPPPLLDSASQLARLLQRSLLIANDETTNPYSFILISGAGEPSVVLVDPDALDENDRYVITSHTSGMSGQSRESGK
;
A
#
# COMPACT_ATOMS: atom_id res chain seq x y z
N MET A 1 -19.57 10.77 6.26
CA MET A 1 -20.78 9.93 6.16
C MET A 1 -20.45 8.54 6.68
N PRO A 2 -21.37 7.82 7.33
CA PRO A 2 -21.10 6.46 7.78
C PRO A 2 -20.94 5.53 6.58
N ALA A 3 -19.80 4.86 6.47
CA ALA A 3 -19.56 3.77 5.52
C ALA A 3 -19.74 2.44 6.25
N THR A 4 -20.42 1.49 5.62
CA THR A 4 -20.52 0.12 6.17
C THR A 4 -19.41 -0.72 5.57
N CYS A 5 -18.49 -1.21 6.41
CA CYS A 5 -17.46 -2.17 6.02
C CYS A 5 -17.96 -3.57 6.36
N LEU A 6 -18.06 -4.43 5.36
CA LEU A 6 -18.36 -5.85 5.53
C LEU A 6 -17.11 -6.65 5.18
N VAL A 7 -16.59 -7.39 6.16
CA VAL A 7 -15.50 -8.35 5.94
C VAL A 7 -16.12 -9.73 5.84
N THR A 8 -15.96 -10.36 4.68
CA THR A 8 -16.43 -11.72 4.44
C THR A 8 -15.23 -12.64 4.22
N TRP A 9 -15.37 -13.87 4.71
CA TRP A 9 -14.40 -14.93 4.45
C TRP A 9 -14.68 -15.50 3.06
N GLY A 10 -13.74 -15.32 2.14
CA GLY A 10 -13.76 -15.94 0.82
C GLY A 10 -13.31 -17.41 0.92
N SER A 11 -13.91 -18.28 0.11
CA SER A 11 -13.60 -19.70 0.10
C SER A 11 -12.36 -19.99 -0.76
N PHE A 12 -11.33 -20.60 -0.16
CA PHE A 12 -10.28 -21.43 -0.78
C PHE A 12 -9.24 -20.79 -1.73
N ASP A 13 -8.55 -19.73 -1.30
CA ASP A 13 -7.19 -19.44 -1.79
C ASP A 13 -6.36 -18.73 -0.71
N ASP A 14 -5.03 -18.69 -0.86
CA ASP A 14 -4.03 -18.24 0.13
C ASP A 14 -4.22 -16.79 0.64
N PHE A 15 -5.18 -16.04 0.08
CA PHE A 15 -5.60 -14.72 0.54
C PHE A 15 -7.13 -14.65 0.63
N SER A 16 -7.69 -15.13 1.74
CA SER A 16 -9.11 -15.53 1.83
C SER A 16 -10.07 -14.47 2.42
N GLN A 17 -9.78 -13.18 2.34
CA GLN A 17 -10.64 -12.13 2.91
C GLN A 17 -11.11 -11.13 1.85
N THR A 18 -12.42 -10.99 1.70
CA THR A 18 -13.04 -9.98 0.83
C THR A 18 -13.58 -8.86 1.70
N ILE A 19 -13.11 -7.64 1.45
CA ILE A 19 -13.56 -6.41 2.13
C ILE A 19 -14.49 -5.65 1.17
N SER A 20 -15.75 -5.48 1.56
CA SER A 20 -16.74 -4.70 0.81
C SER A 20 -17.07 -3.41 1.55
N ILE A 21 -16.99 -2.28 0.84
CA ILE A 21 -17.30 -0.95 1.38
C ILE A 21 -18.59 -0.47 0.71
N TYR A 22 -19.64 -0.31 1.50
CA TYR A 22 -20.90 0.23 1.01
C TYR A 22 -20.93 1.74 1.21
N HIS A 23 -21.08 2.46 0.10
CA HIS A 23 -21.24 3.91 0.08
C HIS A 23 -22.63 4.26 -0.44
N SER A 24 -23.35 5.11 0.30
CA SER A 24 -24.77 5.40 0.05
C SER A 24 -25.04 6.21 -1.22
N ASN A 25 -24.00 6.75 -1.87
CA ASN A 25 -24.12 7.85 -2.83
C ASN A 25 -23.58 7.58 -4.24
N ASP A 26 -22.92 6.46 -4.51
CA ASP A 26 -22.22 6.29 -5.78
C ASP A 26 -22.79 5.16 -6.64
N LEU A 27 -23.33 5.53 -7.80
CA LEU A 27 -23.75 4.62 -8.88
C LEU A 27 -22.54 4.05 -9.65
N HIS A 28 -21.35 4.62 -9.44
CA HIS A 28 -20.11 4.19 -10.07
C HIS A 28 -19.06 3.89 -9.00
N PRO A 29 -18.53 2.66 -8.96
CA PRO A 29 -17.46 2.34 -8.01
C PRO A 29 -16.25 3.25 -8.28
N PRO A 30 -15.64 3.83 -7.23
CA PRO A 30 -14.43 4.63 -7.40
C PRO A 30 -13.29 3.76 -7.95
N PRO A 31 -12.29 4.37 -8.62
CA PRO A 31 -11.03 3.70 -8.94
C PRO A 31 -10.45 2.97 -7.72
N LEU A 32 -9.67 1.90 -7.97
CA LEU A 32 -9.11 1.05 -6.91
C LEU A 32 -8.32 1.86 -5.87
N LEU A 33 -7.46 2.78 -6.32
CA LEU A 33 -6.65 3.61 -5.43
C LEU A 33 -7.49 4.57 -4.57
N ASP A 34 -8.54 5.15 -5.14
CA ASP A 34 -9.45 6.02 -4.39
C ASP A 34 -10.21 5.23 -3.33
N SER A 35 -10.71 4.04 -3.71
CA SER A 35 -11.40 3.12 -2.80
C SER A 35 -10.49 2.69 -1.65
N ALA A 36 -9.25 2.32 -1.96
CA ALA A 36 -8.29 1.90 -0.94
C ALA A 36 -7.82 3.08 -0.08
N SER A 37 -7.70 4.29 -0.62
CA SER A 37 -7.41 5.51 0.15
C SER A 37 -8.52 5.85 1.12
N GLN A 38 -9.78 5.64 0.73
CA GLN A 38 -10.93 5.77 1.63
C GLN A 38 -10.93 4.67 2.70
N LEU A 39 -10.64 3.42 2.31
CA LEU A 39 -10.57 2.29 3.24
C LEU A 39 -9.47 2.49 4.30
N ALA A 40 -8.28 2.91 3.88
CA ALA A 40 -7.15 3.17 4.78
C ALA A 40 -7.51 4.24 5.84
N ARG A 41 -8.19 5.31 5.42
CA ARG A 41 -8.72 6.34 6.32
C ARG A 41 -9.79 5.81 7.26
N LEU A 42 -10.73 5.01 6.75
CA LEU A 42 -11.81 4.43 7.55
C LEU A 42 -11.28 3.49 8.63
N LEU A 43 -10.31 2.65 8.28
CA LEU A 43 -9.69 1.69 9.18
C LEU A 43 -8.60 2.33 10.07
N GLN A 44 -8.11 3.52 9.72
CA GLN A 44 -6.89 4.13 10.27
C GLN A 44 -5.70 3.17 10.21
N ARG A 45 -5.55 2.48 9.08
CA ARG A 45 -4.50 1.49 8.82
C ARG A 45 -3.88 1.71 7.46
N SER A 46 -2.59 1.41 7.35
CA SER A 46 -1.92 1.39 6.05
C SER A 46 -2.34 0.16 5.25
N LEU A 47 -2.45 0.32 3.94
CA LEU A 47 -2.75 -0.75 2.98
C LEU A 47 -1.63 -0.85 1.95
N LEU A 48 -1.25 -2.08 1.60
CA LEU A 48 -0.27 -2.36 0.56
C LEU A 48 -0.99 -2.98 -0.64
N ILE A 49 -0.80 -2.40 -1.83
CA ILE A 49 -1.49 -2.78 -3.06
C ILE A 49 -0.45 -3.06 -4.14
N ALA A 50 -0.70 -4.04 -5.01
CA ALA A 50 0.13 -4.29 -6.17
C ALA A 50 0.22 -3.04 -7.07
N ASN A 51 1.40 -2.74 -7.60
CA ASN A 51 1.59 -1.66 -8.55
C ASN A 51 1.52 -2.19 -10.00
N ASP A 52 0.29 -2.31 -10.51
CA ASP A 52 0.01 -2.82 -11.86
C ASP A 52 0.49 -1.90 -12.99
N GLU A 53 0.93 -0.67 -12.68
CA GLU A 53 1.51 0.25 -13.66
C GLU A 53 2.95 -0.13 -14.05
N THR A 54 3.56 -1.10 -13.35
CA THR A 54 4.95 -1.50 -13.55
C THR A 54 5.07 -2.99 -13.84
N THR A 55 6.10 -3.37 -14.58
CA THR A 55 6.47 -4.79 -14.79
C THR A 55 7.28 -5.37 -13.64
N ASN A 56 7.61 -4.56 -12.62
CA ASN A 56 8.40 -4.99 -11.48
C ASN A 56 7.50 -5.71 -10.45
N PRO A 57 7.68 -7.02 -10.22
CA PRO A 57 6.83 -7.78 -9.30
C PRO A 57 7.00 -7.40 -7.83
N TYR A 58 8.04 -6.61 -7.51
CA TYR A 58 8.32 -6.13 -6.16
C TYR A 58 7.91 -4.67 -5.92
N SER A 59 7.16 -4.09 -6.87
CA SER A 59 6.66 -2.72 -6.80
C SER A 59 5.24 -2.72 -6.23
N PHE A 60 5.03 -1.89 -5.20
CA PHE A 60 3.74 -1.77 -4.52
C PHE A 60 3.38 -0.30 -4.27
N ILE A 61 2.10 -0.05 -4.04
CA ILE A 61 1.57 1.23 -3.60
C ILE A 61 1.21 1.07 -2.12
N LEU A 62 1.93 1.78 -1.25
CA LEU A 62 1.63 1.91 0.16
C LEU A 62 0.71 3.12 0.35
N ILE A 63 -0.52 2.85 0.77
CA ILE A 63 -1.48 3.87 1.19
C ILE A 63 -1.38 4.01 2.70
N SER A 64 -1.04 5.20 3.18
CA SER A 64 -0.98 5.49 4.61
C SER A 64 -2.36 5.50 5.27
N GLY A 65 -2.43 5.42 6.59
CA GLY A 65 -3.71 5.58 7.32
C GLY A 65 -4.38 6.95 7.12
N ALA A 66 -3.66 7.96 6.59
CA ALA A 66 -4.23 9.24 6.17
C ALA A 66 -4.86 9.19 4.77
N GLY A 67 -4.68 8.09 4.03
CA GLY A 67 -5.15 7.91 2.65
C GLY A 67 -4.16 8.38 1.60
N GLU A 68 -2.94 8.78 1.97
CA GLU A 68 -1.92 9.23 1.01
C GLU A 68 -1.18 8.04 0.40
N PRO A 69 -1.17 7.89 -0.94
CA PRO A 69 -0.44 6.83 -1.64
C PRO A 69 1.04 7.19 -1.84
N SER A 70 1.89 6.18 -1.78
CA SER A 70 3.32 6.28 -2.13
C SER A 70 3.81 4.98 -2.74
N VAL A 71 4.71 5.06 -3.73
CA VAL A 71 5.34 3.87 -4.31
C VAL A 71 6.45 3.38 -3.40
N VAL A 72 6.43 2.08 -3.12
CA VAL A 72 7.43 1.38 -2.31
C VAL A 72 7.91 0.13 -3.03
N LEU A 73 9.13 -0.31 -2.69
CA LEU A 73 9.71 -1.55 -3.21
C LEU A 73 9.89 -2.56 -2.08
N VAL A 74 9.58 -3.81 -2.36
CA VAL A 74 9.95 -4.93 -1.49
C VAL A 74 11.32 -5.44 -1.92
N ASP A 75 12.25 -5.56 -0.99
CA ASP A 75 13.53 -6.21 -1.25
C ASP A 75 13.38 -7.72 -1.01
N PRO A 76 13.46 -8.57 -2.06
CA PRO A 76 13.33 -10.01 -1.91
C PRO A 76 14.52 -10.66 -1.20
N ASP A 77 15.66 -9.98 -1.10
CA ASP A 77 16.88 -10.51 -0.49
C ASP A 77 17.05 -10.01 0.95
N ALA A 78 16.22 -9.08 1.41
CA ALA A 78 16.28 -8.51 2.76
C ALA A 78 15.06 -8.92 3.61
N LEU A 79 15.34 -9.61 4.71
CA LEU A 79 14.37 -9.96 5.74
C LEU A 79 14.61 -9.12 7.00
N ASP A 80 13.52 -8.75 7.68
CA ASP A 80 13.57 -8.16 9.02
C ASP A 80 13.85 -9.22 10.10
N GLU A 81 13.94 -8.78 11.36
CA GLU A 81 14.20 -9.66 12.51
C GLU A 81 13.14 -10.75 12.74
N ASN A 82 12.01 -10.69 12.03
CA ASN A 82 10.91 -11.65 12.11
C ASN A 82 10.75 -12.46 10.80
N ASP A 83 11.80 -12.53 9.97
CA ASP A 83 11.81 -13.25 8.69
C ASP A 83 10.76 -12.72 7.69
N ARG A 84 10.46 -11.42 7.72
CA ARG A 84 9.52 -10.78 6.77
C ARG A 84 10.27 -9.89 5.80
N TYR A 85 9.86 -9.87 4.53
CA TYR A 85 10.47 -9.00 3.53
C TYR A 85 10.40 -7.52 3.90
N VAL A 86 11.49 -6.80 3.70
CA VAL A 86 11.61 -5.38 4.02
C VAL A 86 10.97 -4.52 2.93
N ILE A 87 10.11 -3.59 3.34
CA ILE A 87 9.57 -2.54 2.48
C ILE A 87 10.51 -1.35 2.54
N THR A 88 11.08 -0.99 1.39
CA THR A 88 11.93 0.18 1.23
C THR A 88 11.14 1.30 0.57
N SER A 89 11.27 2.51 1.12
CA SER A 89 10.75 3.70 0.45
C SER A 89 11.61 3.97 -0.77
N HIS A 90 10.97 4.24 -1.92
CA HIS A 90 11.68 4.72 -3.09
C HIS A 90 12.10 6.18 -2.84
N THR A 91 13.13 6.40 -2.01
CA THR A 91 13.81 7.68 -1.99
C THR A 91 14.51 7.77 -3.33
N SER A 92 13.90 8.47 -4.28
CA SER A 92 14.61 8.93 -5.48
C SER A 92 15.92 9.54 -4.99
N GLY A 93 17.03 8.90 -5.35
CA GLY A 93 18.34 9.20 -4.81
C GLY A 93 18.69 10.67 -5.03
N MET A 94 18.53 11.47 -4.00
CA MET A 94 19.12 12.80 -3.90
C MET A 94 19.64 13.01 -2.48
N SER A 95 20.38 12.02 -1.96
CA SER A 95 21.34 12.28 -0.88
C SER A 95 22.64 12.71 -1.55
N GLY A 96 22.85 14.02 -1.64
CA GLY A 96 24.02 14.63 -2.26
C GLY A 96 25.33 14.12 -1.67
N GLN A 97 26.26 13.74 -2.54
CA GLN A 97 27.68 13.74 -2.21
C GLN A 97 28.10 15.19 -1.99
N SER A 98 28.22 15.61 -0.74
CA SER A 98 29.03 16.77 -0.40
C SER A 98 29.55 16.62 1.02
N ARG A 99 30.78 16.12 1.13
CA ARG A 99 31.89 16.66 1.93
C ARG A 99 33.00 15.62 2.04
N GLU A 100 34.05 15.82 1.26
CA GLU A 100 35.39 15.52 1.74
C GLU A 100 36.29 16.70 1.40
N SER A 101 36.56 17.52 2.42
CA SER A 101 37.69 18.45 2.47
C SER A 101 38.60 17.92 3.55
N GLY A 102 39.84 17.61 3.19
CA GLY A 102 40.90 17.33 4.14
C GLY A 102 41.99 16.43 3.55
N LYS A 103 42.94 17.00 2.80
CA LYS A 103 44.16 17.61 3.33
C LYS A 103 44.98 18.23 2.21
#